data_AF-A0A7W7DD93-F1
#
_entry.id   AF-A0A7W7DD93-F1
#
_cell.length_a   1.000
_cell.length_b   1.000
_cell.length_c   1.000
_cell.angle_alpha   90.00
_cell.angle_beta   90.00
_cell.angle_gamma   90.00
#
_symmetry.space_group_name_H-M   'P 1'
#
loop_
_entity.id
_entity.type
_entity.pdbx_description
1 polymer ?
#
loop_
_entity_poly.entity_id
_entity_poly.type
_entity_poly.pdbx_seq_one_letter_code
_entity_poly.pdbx_strand_id
1 'polypeptide(L)'
;MTSATGPGGTLPPAPAGRSRWHRALVTAAQAAVCIAVPAVVAWVSGQPFVFPSLGPTVFLALTSASTPAASPRNTVAGHLISASAGYAALALTGLTRAGPDLSHPNGHRVAAVAIALALTAGGMLLGDLPHPPGGATTLIVALGLLRTPGQLTILMAAVVTTTGVLVTVNRLSGRSYPLWSPASREAASERRAREAAAERMCREAARCLAGAMTSAVWPVARVRVARLLGRGDSGRENAVAARLNASRAALLETKDPVATAAHWTADFRTLLTRDPTAARTLSAFTDTITYLLRAIPAPASRTGPLREERTHGHG
;
A
#
# COMPACT_ATOMS: atom_id res chain seq x y z
N MET A 1 -30.53 -2.57 -36.34
CA MET A 1 -29.19 -2.65 -35.74
C MET A 1 -29.11 -1.66 -34.59
N THR A 2 -29.14 -2.21 -33.38
CA THR A 2 -28.69 -1.72 -32.06
C THR A 2 -28.41 -0.23 -31.81
N SER A 3 -29.22 0.32 -30.90
CA SER A 3 -28.99 1.47 -30.02
C SER A 3 -27.90 1.22 -28.97
N ALA A 4 -27.23 2.29 -28.49
CA ALA A 4 -27.00 2.53 -27.05
C ALA A 4 -26.38 3.90 -26.78
N THR A 5 -27.16 4.80 -26.17
CA THR A 5 -26.72 5.95 -25.38
C THR A 5 -26.36 5.48 -23.95
N GLY A 6 -25.24 5.95 -23.41
CA GLY A 6 -24.85 5.75 -22.00
C GLY A 6 -24.57 7.10 -21.34
N PRO A 7 -25.02 7.35 -20.09
CA PRO A 7 -24.84 8.64 -19.43
C PRO A 7 -23.43 8.76 -18.85
N GLY A 8 -22.72 9.81 -19.29
CA GLY A 8 -21.39 10.15 -18.80
C GLY A 8 -21.42 10.57 -17.32
N GLY A 9 -20.93 9.68 -16.45
CA GLY A 9 -20.55 10.03 -15.09
C GLY A 9 -19.27 10.88 -15.14
N THR A 10 -19.40 12.18 -14.96
CA THR A 10 -18.28 13.06 -14.70
C THR A 10 -17.75 12.77 -13.30
N LEU A 11 -16.55 12.20 -13.22
CA LEU A 11 -15.79 12.13 -11.97
C LEU A 11 -15.67 13.55 -11.38
N PRO A 12 -15.84 13.73 -10.05
CA PRO A 12 -15.62 15.03 -9.44
C PRO A 12 -14.19 15.51 -9.74
N PRO A 13 -13.98 16.81 -10.02
CA PRO A 13 -12.65 17.34 -10.28
C PRO A 13 -11.74 17.06 -9.08
N ALA A 14 -10.55 16.54 -9.35
CA ALA A 14 -9.52 16.35 -8.33
C ALA A 14 -9.30 17.67 -7.58
N PRO A 15 -9.17 17.66 -6.23
CA PRO A 15 -8.99 18.87 -5.45
C PRO A 15 -7.80 19.67 -5.99
N ALA A 16 -8.01 20.98 -6.20
CA ALA A 16 -7.09 21.90 -6.86
C ALA A 16 -5.64 21.70 -6.37
N GLY A 17 -4.81 21.13 -7.24
CA GLY A 17 -3.40 20.90 -6.96
C GLY A 17 -2.69 22.24 -6.76
N ARG A 18 -2.18 22.49 -5.55
CA ARG A 18 -1.32 23.66 -5.26
C ARG A 18 -0.28 23.82 -6.37
N SER A 19 -0.07 25.03 -6.87
CA SER A 19 0.86 25.29 -7.98
C SER A 19 2.27 24.73 -7.68
N ARG A 20 2.97 24.24 -8.71
CA ARG A 20 4.34 23.71 -8.57
C ARG A 20 5.28 24.70 -7.89
N TRP A 21 5.06 26.00 -8.14
CA TRP A 21 5.80 27.11 -7.56
C TRP A 21 5.60 27.22 -6.06
N HIS A 22 4.36 27.12 -5.58
CA HIS A 22 4.09 27.15 -4.14
C HIS A 22 4.78 25.98 -3.42
N ARG A 23 4.74 24.77 -3.99
CA ARG A 23 5.45 23.61 -3.40
C ARG A 23 6.97 23.81 -3.40
N ALA A 24 7.53 24.39 -4.46
CA ALA A 24 8.95 24.66 -4.57
C ALA A 24 9.39 25.70 -3.51
N LEU A 25 8.69 26.82 -3.40
CA LEU A 25 8.99 27.89 -2.44
C LEU A 25 8.90 27.40 -0.99
N VAL A 26 7.85 26.67 -0.65
CA VAL A 26 7.69 26.10 0.70
C VAL A 26 8.81 25.12 1.00
N THR A 27 9.12 24.21 0.07
CA THR A 27 10.21 23.23 0.26
C THR A 27 11.57 23.92 0.37
N ALA A 28 11.83 24.96 -0.43
CA ALA A 28 13.07 25.73 -0.39
C ALA A 28 13.25 26.44 0.96
N ALA A 29 12.20 27.11 1.46
CA ALA A 29 12.22 27.76 2.77
C ALA A 29 12.45 26.74 3.90
N GLN A 30 11.75 25.60 3.87
CA GLN A 30 11.94 24.51 4.82
C GLN A 30 13.36 23.95 4.78
N ALA A 31 13.93 23.75 3.59
CA ALA A 31 15.29 23.26 3.43
C ALA A 31 16.32 24.24 4.00
N ALA A 32 16.15 25.54 3.75
CA ALA A 32 16.99 26.60 4.31
C ALA A 32 16.96 26.58 5.85
N VAL A 33 15.79 26.47 6.46
CA VAL A 33 15.66 26.34 7.92
C VAL A 33 16.35 25.07 8.44
N CYS A 34 16.13 23.93 7.76
CA CYS A 34 16.69 22.65 8.18
C CYS A 34 18.21 22.62 8.16
N ILE A 35 18.85 23.26 7.17
CA ILE A 35 20.31 23.31 7.07
C ILE A 35 20.93 24.46 7.87
N ALA A 36 20.17 25.54 8.15
CA ALA A 36 20.67 26.68 8.91
C ALA A 36 21.10 26.27 10.33
N VAL A 37 20.36 25.39 11.00
CA VAL A 37 20.70 24.93 12.36
C VAL A 37 22.09 24.26 12.40
N PRO A 38 22.36 23.17 11.63
CA PRO A 38 23.70 22.59 11.61
C PRO A 38 24.77 23.54 11.07
N ALA A 39 24.45 24.48 10.16
CA ALA A 39 25.38 25.49 9.68
C ALA A 39 25.80 26.50 10.76
N VAL A 40 24.86 26.96 11.59
CA VAL A 40 25.17 27.83 12.73
C VAL A 40 26.02 27.10 13.75
N VAL A 41 25.72 25.81 14.03
CA VAL A 41 26.56 24.99 14.92
C VAL A 41 27.98 24.85 14.36
N ALA A 42 28.13 24.61 13.04
CA ALA A 42 29.43 24.57 12.40
C ALA A 42 30.20 25.89 12.55
N TRP A 43 29.52 27.02 12.32
CA TRP A 43 30.14 28.35 12.44
C TRP A 43 30.61 28.66 13.86
N VAL A 44 29.80 28.36 14.87
CA VAL A 44 30.14 28.65 16.28
C VAL A 44 31.19 27.69 16.84
N SER A 45 31.14 26.41 16.48
CA SER A 45 32.04 25.39 17.03
C SER A 45 33.33 25.18 16.23
N GLY A 46 33.40 25.67 14.99
CA GLY A 46 34.48 25.37 14.05
C GLY A 46 34.55 23.90 13.61
N GLN A 47 33.56 23.08 13.97
CA GLN A 47 33.52 21.66 13.64
C GLN A 47 32.82 21.39 12.31
N PRO A 48 33.11 20.27 11.63
CA PRO A 48 32.48 19.90 10.34
C PRO A 48 31.03 19.39 10.52
N PHE A 49 30.17 20.24 11.08
CA PHE A 49 28.78 19.94 11.38
C PHE A 49 27.87 20.02 10.13
N VAL A 50 28.42 20.49 9.01
CA VAL A 50 27.79 20.47 7.68
C VAL A 50 28.66 19.68 6.72
N PHE A 51 28.07 18.71 6.04
CA PHE A 51 28.74 17.89 5.03
C PHE A 51 27.76 17.53 3.90
N PRO A 52 28.28 17.22 2.69
CA PRO A 52 27.45 17.14 1.48
C PRO A 52 26.23 16.22 1.55
N SER A 53 26.28 15.11 2.30
CA SER A 53 25.15 14.17 2.37
C SER A 53 23.95 14.66 3.19
N LEU A 54 24.09 15.75 3.98
CA LEU A 54 22.95 16.39 4.65
C LEU A 54 21.97 17.01 3.64
N GLY A 55 22.46 17.51 2.50
CA GLY A 55 21.60 18.09 1.45
C GLY A 55 20.55 17.11 0.94
N PRO A 56 20.96 15.95 0.37
CA PRO A 56 20.04 14.89 -0.03
C PRO A 56 19.20 14.33 1.13
N THR A 57 19.73 14.30 2.36
CA THR A 57 18.97 13.89 3.56
C THR A 57 17.79 14.82 3.81
N VAL A 58 18.03 16.13 3.84
CA VAL A 58 16.99 17.17 4.01
C VAL A 58 16.01 17.13 2.84
N PHE A 59 16.51 17.05 1.61
CA PHE A 59 15.67 17.01 0.42
C PHE A 59 14.74 15.78 0.42
N LEU A 60 15.27 14.60 0.75
CA LEU A 60 14.49 13.36 0.84
C LEU A 60 13.39 13.47 1.90
N ALA A 61 13.73 13.97 3.10
CA ALA A 61 12.78 14.13 4.19
C ALA A 61 11.68 15.16 3.89
N LEU A 62 11.97 16.22 3.13
CA LEU A 62 10.98 17.24 2.78
C LEU A 62 10.10 16.87 1.57
N THR A 63 10.61 16.06 0.65
CA THR A 63 9.88 15.68 -0.57
C THR A 63 9.19 14.32 -0.46
N SER A 64 9.70 13.43 0.39
CA SER A 64 9.29 12.03 0.49
C SER A 64 9.17 11.55 1.95
N ALA A 65 8.71 12.42 2.85
CA ALA A 65 8.57 12.20 4.30
C ALA A 65 7.87 10.88 4.69
N SER A 66 6.96 10.38 3.85
CA SER A 66 6.17 9.17 4.09
C SER A 66 6.83 7.89 3.59
N THR A 67 8.09 7.93 3.18
CA THR A 67 8.84 6.75 2.72
C THR A 67 9.71 6.20 3.85
N PRO A 68 9.94 4.87 3.92
CA PRO A 68 10.88 4.31 4.90
C PRO A 68 12.26 4.95 4.83
N ALA A 69 12.72 5.29 3.62
CA ALA A 69 14.02 5.90 3.38
C ALA A 69 14.21 7.28 4.02
N ALA A 70 13.11 8.01 4.21
CA ALA A 70 13.08 9.29 4.88
C ALA A 70 12.87 9.19 6.40
N SER A 71 12.62 8.00 6.96
CA SER A 71 12.31 7.91 8.40
C SER A 71 13.52 8.33 9.25
N PRO A 72 13.30 8.98 10.42
CA PRO A 72 14.36 9.34 11.36
C PRO A 72 15.25 8.18 11.76
N ARG A 73 14.67 7.01 12.06
CA ARG A 73 15.42 5.78 12.36
C ARG A 73 16.36 5.43 11.22
N ASN A 74 15.85 5.33 9.99
CA ASN A 74 16.68 4.93 8.85
C ASN A 74 17.70 6.00 8.49
N THR A 75 17.39 7.28 8.71
CA THR A 75 18.36 8.37 8.54
C THR A 75 19.56 8.17 9.47
N VAL A 76 19.32 8.03 10.78
CA VAL A 76 20.41 7.87 11.77
C VAL A 76 21.15 6.55 11.55
N ALA A 77 20.43 5.43 11.47
CA ALA A 77 21.05 4.11 11.34
C ALA A 77 21.74 3.92 9.99
N GLY A 78 21.18 4.46 8.91
CA GLY A 78 21.78 4.44 7.58
C GLY A 78 23.09 5.23 7.54
N HIS A 79 23.12 6.46 8.09
CA HIS A 79 24.37 7.22 8.20
C HIS A 79 25.41 6.52 9.09
N LEU A 80 24.98 5.84 10.16
CA LEU A 80 25.87 5.06 11.01
C LEU A 80 26.51 3.89 10.25
N ILE A 81 25.73 3.11 9.50
CA ILE A 81 26.22 2.04 8.63
C ILE A 81 27.22 2.62 7.63
N SER A 82 26.87 3.73 6.97
CA SER A 82 27.70 4.40 5.99
C SER A 82 29.05 4.88 6.53
N ALA A 83 29.03 5.59 7.67
CA ALA A 83 30.24 6.08 8.31
C ALA A 83 31.15 4.93 8.76
N SER A 84 30.55 3.88 9.32
CA SER A 84 31.28 2.69 9.78
C SER A 84 31.92 1.92 8.61
N ALA A 85 31.16 1.73 7.53
CA ALA A 85 31.65 1.08 6.31
C ALA A 85 32.78 1.86 5.65
N GLY A 86 32.66 3.19 5.54
CA GLY A 86 33.72 4.07 5.05
C GLY A 86 35.00 3.98 5.88
N TYR A 87 34.87 4.01 7.21
CA TYR A 87 36.02 3.92 8.12
C TYR A 87 36.67 2.52 8.08
N ALA A 88 35.87 1.46 8.05
CA ALA A 88 36.37 0.09 7.92
C ALA A 88 37.16 -0.08 6.63
N ALA A 89 36.68 0.46 5.51
CA ALA A 89 37.40 0.41 4.25
C ALA A 89 38.73 1.19 4.28
N LEU A 90 38.78 2.36 4.95
CA LEU A 90 40.04 3.06 5.18
C LEU A 90 41.01 2.23 6.02
N ALA A 91 40.52 1.56 7.07
CA ALA A 91 41.34 0.71 7.92
C ALA A 91 41.92 -0.48 7.13
N LEU A 92 41.09 -1.16 6.35
CA LEU A 92 41.51 -2.30 5.51
C LEU A 92 42.53 -1.92 4.45
N THR A 93 42.49 -0.69 3.94
CA THR A 93 43.40 -0.22 2.88
C THR A 93 44.60 0.56 3.40
N GLY A 94 44.72 0.77 4.72
CA GLY A 94 45.81 1.51 5.35
C GLY A 94 45.71 3.03 5.23
N LEU A 95 44.54 3.58 4.90
CA LEU A 95 44.32 4.98 4.56
C LEU A 95 43.76 5.84 5.70
N THR A 96 43.65 5.32 6.92
CA THR A 96 43.13 6.06 8.09
C THR A 96 43.93 7.33 8.42
N ARG A 97 45.22 7.39 8.02
CA ARG A 97 46.12 8.57 8.16
C ARG A 97 46.37 9.36 6.87
N ALA A 98 45.89 8.87 5.72
CA ALA A 98 45.92 9.60 4.45
C ALA A 98 44.74 10.59 4.34
N GLY A 99 45.05 11.85 4.02
CA GLY A 99 44.04 12.87 3.68
C GLY A 99 43.36 12.59 2.33
N PRO A 100 42.47 13.50 1.88
CA PRO A 100 41.83 13.37 0.58
C PRO A 100 42.81 13.60 -0.56
N ASP A 101 42.69 12.80 -1.61
CA ASP A 101 43.40 12.97 -2.88
C ASP A 101 42.44 12.64 -4.02
N LEU A 102 41.92 13.70 -4.64
CA LEU A 102 41.00 13.60 -5.78
C LEU A 102 41.73 13.77 -7.12
N SER A 103 43.00 14.19 -7.09
CA SER A 103 43.77 14.49 -8.30
C SER A 103 44.52 13.26 -8.80
N HIS A 104 45.05 12.43 -7.89
CA HIS A 104 45.86 11.27 -8.23
C HIS A 104 45.48 10.04 -7.38
N PRO A 105 44.23 9.53 -7.48
CA PRO A 105 43.80 8.40 -6.68
C PRO A 105 44.61 7.14 -6.98
N ASN A 106 45.26 6.59 -5.96
CA ASN A 106 46.00 5.33 -6.06
C ASN A 106 45.08 4.10 -5.89
N GLY A 107 45.61 2.90 -6.15
CA GLY A 107 44.85 1.65 -6.04
C GLY A 107 44.24 1.39 -4.65
N HIS A 108 44.90 1.82 -3.57
CA HIS A 108 44.35 1.71 -2.22
C HIS A 108 43.09 2.57 -2.05
N ARG A 109 43.08 3.79 -2.61
CA ARG A 109 41.91 4.68 -2.55
C ARG A 109 40.74 4.12 -3.35
N VAL A 110 41.02 3.57 -4.53
CA VAL A 110 40.01 2.89 -5.37
C VAL A 110 39.39 1.72 -4.60
N ALA A 111 40.23 0.88 -3.98
CA ALA A 111 39.75 -0.23 -3.15
C ALA A 111 38.91 0.27 -1.96
N ALA A 112 39.35 1.33 -1.27
CA ALA A 112 38.62 1.89 -0.14
C ALA A 112 37.21 2.35 -0.53
N VAL A 113 37.08 3.08 -1.63
CA VAL A 113 35.78 3.55 -2.13
C VAL A 113 34.87 2.37 -2.52
N ALA A 114 35.40 1.40 -3.26
CA ALA A 114 34.64 0.23 -3.71
C ALA A 114 34.15 -0.62 -2.52
N ILE A 115 35.05 -0.95 -1.58
CA ILE A 115 34.71 -1.73 -0.38
C ILE A 115 33.70 -0.97 0.47
N ALA A 116 33.93 0.32 0.72
CA ALA A 116 33.05 1.12 1.54
C ALA A 116 31.61 1.16 1.00
N LEU A 117 31.45 1.40 -0.31
CA LEU A 117 30.14 1.47 -0.94
C LEU A 117 29.45 0.11 -0.96
N ALA A 118 30.19 -0.97 -1.24
CA ALA A 118 29.67 -2.34 -1.20
C ALA A 118 29.16 -2.70 0.21
N LEU A 119 29.95 -2.43 1.26
CA LEU A 119 29.56 -2.65 2.65
C LEU A 119 28.36 -1.79 3.05
N THR A 120 28.28 -0.56 2.56
CA THR A 120 27.15 0.33 2.84
C THR A 120 25.86 -0.20 2.22
N ALA A 121 25.90 -0.52 0.93
CA ALA A 121 24.73 -1.04 0.20
C ALA A 121 24.27 -2.37 0.80
N GLY A 122 25.20 -3.30 1.01
CA GLY A 122 24.91 -4.58 1.66
C GLY A 122 24.37 -4.41 3.07
N GLY A 123 25.00 -3.57 3.89
CA GLY A 123 24.59 -3.32 5.27
C GLY A 123 23.20 -2.70 5.38
N MET A 124 22.87 -1.72 4.54
CA MET A 124 21.53 -1.13 4.52
C MET A 124 20.47 -2.12 4.04
N LEU A 125 20.77 -2.95 3.02
CA LEU A 125 19.84 -3.97 2.53
C LEU A 125 19.61 -5.08 3.55
N LEU A 126 20.67 -5.60 4.17
CA LEU A 126 20.57 -6.63 5.21
C LEU A 126 19.87 -6.11 6.47
N GLY A 127 20.04 -4.83 6.80
CA GLY A 127 19.39 -4.20 7.95
C GLY A 127 17.96 -3.74 7.72
N ASP A 128 17.44 -3.78 6.48
CA ASP A 128 16.19 -3.10 6.07
C ASP A 128 16.18 -1.61 6.51
N LEU A 129 17.31 -0.94 6.30
CA LEU A 129 17.54 0.47 6.66
C LEU A 129 17.89 1.29 5.42
N PRO A 130 17.01 1.34 4.39
CA PRO A 130 17.29 2.14 3.21
C PRO A 130 17.50 3.59 3.61
N HIS A 131 18.65 4.17 3.26
CA HIS A 131 18.88 5.60 3.37
C HIS A 131 19.90 6.03 2.31
N PRO A 132 19.45 6.22 1.05
CA PRO A 132 20.35 6.56 -0.07
C PRO A 132 21.33 7.72 0.21
N PRO A 133 20.97 8.79 0.94
CA PRO A 133 21.93 9.84 1.29
C PRO A 133 23.17 9.35 2.06
N GLY A 134 23.07 8.24 2.80
CA GLY A 134 24.21 7.61 3.47
C GLY A 134 25.30 7.16 2.48
N GLY A 135 24.95 6.82 1.23
CA GLY A 135 25.96 6.53 0.21
C GLY A 135 26.98 7.67 0.03
N ALA A 136 26.53 8.93 0.11
CA ALA A 136 27.44 10.08 0.08
C ALA A 136 28.28 10.19 1.37
N THR A 137 27.71 9.87 2.54
CA THR A 137 28.46 9.79 3.82
C THR A 137 29.59 8.78 3.74
N THR A 138 29.32 7.60 3.18
CA THR A 138 30.32 6.57 2.94
C THR A 138 31.49 7.10 2.10
N LEU A 139 31.18 7.81 1.00
CA LEU A 139 32.21 8.38 0.13
C LEU A 139 32.99 9.51 0.82
N ILE A 140 32.34 10.36 1.61
CA ILE A 140 33.01 11.39 2.41
C ILE A 140 34.08 10.77 3.32
N VAL A 141 33.75 9.64 3.96
CA VAL A 141 34.70 8.93 4.82
C VAL A 141 35.77 8.21 3.99
N ALA A 142 35.40 7.40 2.99
CA ALA A 142 36.35 6.61 2.18
C ALA A 142 37.34 7.46 1.36
N LEU A 143 36.92 8.67 0.96
CA LEU A 143 37.79 9.65 0.32
C LEU A 143 38.70 10.38 1.31
N GLY A 144 38.51 10.21 2.61
CA GLY A 144 39.35 10.82 3.63
C GLY A 144 38.99 12.27 3.96
N LEU A 145 37.77 12.73 3.68
CA LEU A 145 37.33 14.09 4.06
C LEU A 145 37.02 14.16 5.57
N LEU A 146 36.27 13.18 6.09
CA LEU A 146 35.98 13.01 7.51
C LEU A 146 36.35 11.59 7.92
N ARG A 147 37.51 11.41 8.53
CA ARG A 147 38.17 10.09 8.64
C ARG A 147 38.63 9.71 10.03
N THR A 148 38.72 10.67 10.93
CA THR A 148 39.10 10.41 12.32
C THR A 148 37.87 10.02 13.13
N PRO A 149 38.00 9.15 14.15
CA PRO A 149 36.86 8.78 15.00
C PRO A 149 36.11 9.99 15.58
N GLY A 150 36.83 11.03 16.01
CA GLY A 150 36.21 12.28 16.50
C GLY A 150 35.37 12.99 15.45
N GLN A 151 35.87 13.09 14.19
CA GLN A 151 35.09 13.63 13.08
C GLN A 151 33.84 12.79 12.79
N LEU A 152 33.91 11.47 12.91
CA LEU A 152 32.74 10.59 12.73
C LEU A 152 31.71 10.78 13.84
N THR A 153 32.15 11.00 15.08
CA THR A 153 31.25 11.36 16.19
C THR A 153 30.53 12.68 15.92
N ILE A 154 31.26 13.71 15.46
CA ILE A 154 30.68 15.01 15.08
C ILE A 154 29.70 14.86 13.91
N LEU A 155 30.06 14.06 12.91
CA LEU A 155 29.19 13.72 11.78
C LEU A 155 27.87 13.12 12.28
N MET A 156 27.93 12.13 13.17
CA MET A 156 26.71 11.53 13.74
C MET A 156 25.91 12.50 14.60
N ALA A 157 26.56 13.38 15.36
CA ALA A 157 25.88 14.44 16.11
C ALA A 157 25.13 15.40 15.17
N ALA A 158 25.73 15.75 14.03
CA ALA A 158 25.10 16.56 12.99
C ALA A 158 23.93 15.84 12.31
N VAL A 159 24.03 14.53 12.04
CA VAL A 159 22.90 13.71 11.55
C VAL A 159 21.74 13.73 12.55
N VAL A 160 22.00 13.48 13.82
CA VAL A 160 20.97 13.45 14.88
C VAL A 160 20.31 14.82 15.03
N THR A 161 21.11 15.88 15.05
CA THR A 161 20.61 17.27 15.15
C THR A 161 19.72 17.62 13.95
N THR A 162 20.22 17.38 12.73
CA THR A 162 19.46 17.62 11.49
C THR A 162 18.18 16.80 11.46
N THR A 163 18.23 15.54 11.90
CA THR A 163 17.05 14.67 12.01
C THR A 163 16.02 15.25 12.98
N GLY A 164 16.45 15.77 14.13
CA GLY A 164 15.58 16.46 15.09
C GLY A 164 14.89 17.68 14.48
N VAL A 165 15.64 18.52 13.75
CA VAL A 165 15.08 19.68 13.04
C VAL A 165 14.07 19.25 11.98
N LEU A 166 14.38 18.21 11.21
CA LEU A 166 13.47 17.64 10.20
C LEU A 166 12.17 17.11 10.82
N VAL A 167 12.26 16.45 11.99
CA VAL A 167 11.09 16.01 12.75
C VAL A 167 10.22 17.21 13.13
N THR A 168 10.83 18.25 13.71
CA THR A 168 10.13 19.46 14.13
C THR A 168 9.48 20.17 12.94
N VAL A 169 10.21 20.43 11.87
CA VAL A 169 9.71 21.15 10.67
C VAL A 169 8.57 20.38 10.00
N ASN A 170 8.68 19.06 9.83
CA ASN A 170 7.61 18.27 9.22
C ASN A 170 6.35 18.26 10.09
N ARG A 171 6.49 18.11 11.42
CA ARG A 171 5.36 18.12 12.36
C ARG A 171 4.66 19.48 12.42
N LEU A 172 5.42 20.58 12.50
CA LEU A 172 4.88 21.94 12.48
C LEU A 172 4.16 22.26 11.16
N SER A 173 4.57 21.63 10.07
CA SER A 173 3.94 21.77 8.75
C SER A 173 2.73 20.85 8.55
N GLY A 174 2.27 20.16 9.60
CA GLY A 174 1.13 19.23 9.56
C GLY A 174 1.39 17.93 8.79
N ARG A 175 2.65 17.60 8.47
CA ARG A 175 3.02 16.37 7.76
C ARG A 175 3.27 15.24 8.76
N SER A 176 2.68 14.08 8.51
CA SER A 176 3.01 12.87 9.25
C SER A 176 4.45 12.44 8.95
N TYR A 177 5.30 12.44 9.97
CA TYR A 177 6.69 12.00 9.88
C TYR A 177 6.98 10.95 10.96
N PRO A 178 6.72 9.66 10.66
CA PRO A 178 6.85 8.58 11.63
C PRO A 178 8.32 8.31 11.95
N LEU A 179 8.64 8.14 13.24
CA LEU A 179 10.03 8.02 13.71
C LEU A 179 10.70 6.70 13.28
N TRP A 180 9.94 5.60 13.20
CA TRP A 180 10.51 4.24 13.08
C TRP A 180 10.41 3.61 11.70
N SER A 181 9.28 3.78 11.01
CA SER A 181 9.05 3.52 9.58
C SER A 181 7.55 3.72 9.28
N PRO A 182 7.15 4.39 8.19
CA PRO A 182 5.78 4.28 7.69
C PRO A 182 5.54 2.85 7.19
N ALA A 183 4.35 2.27 7.42
CA ALA A 183 3.95 1.05 6.72
C ALA A 183 4.18 1.25 5.21
N SER A 184 4.94 0.37 4.55
CA SER A 184 5.33 0.57 3.16
C SER A 184 4.09 0.86 2.32
N ARG A 185 4.16 1.90 1.48
CA ARG A 185 3.03 2.30 0.63
C ARG A 185 2.49 1.12 -0.18
N GLU A 186 3.39 0.24 -0.60
CA GLU A 186 3.10 -1.01 -1.29
C GLU A 186 2.30 -1.98 -0.42
N ALA A 187 2.74 -2.30 0.80
CA ALA A 187 1.99 -3.17 1.71
C ALA A 187 0.64 -2.56 2.12
N ALA A 188 0.56 -1.23 2.25
CA ALA A 188 -0.70 -0.53 2.48
C ALA A 188 -1.63 -0.61 1.26
N SER A 189 -1.11 -0.46 0.04
CA SER A 189 -1.90 -0.62 -1.19
C SER A 189 -2.37 -2.05 -1.41
N GLU A 190 -1.52 -3.04 -1.14
CA GLU A 190 -1.89 -4.45 -1.23
C GLU A 190 -2.98 -4.81 -0.21
N ARG A 191 -2.85 -4.35 1.04
CA ARG A 191 -3.90 -4.54 2.06
C ARG A 191 -5.23 -3.93 1.61
N ARG A 192 -5.22 -2.68 1.16
CA ARG A 192 -6.43 -2.02 0.63
C ARG A 192 -7.01 -2.75 -0.58
N ALA A 193 -6.16 -3.26 -1.48
CA ALA A 193 -6.60 -4.01 -2.65
C ALA A 193 -7.25 -5.35 -2.25
N ARG A 194 -6.68 -6.07 -1.27
CA ARG A 194 -7.24 -7.31 -0.72
C ARG A 194 -8.57 -7.06 -0.01
N GLU A 195 -8.66 -6.04 0.82
CA GLU A 195 -9.91 -5.65 1.50
C GLU A 195 -11.00 -5.27 0.50
N ALA A 196 -10.67 -4.47 -0.52
CA ALA A 196 -11.60 -4.11 -1.58
C ALA A 196 -12.05 -5.32 -2.42
N ALA A 197 -11.15 -6.29 -2.66
CA ALA A 197 -11.49 -7.53 -3.36
C ALA A 197 -12.44 -8.41 -2.52
N ALA A 198 -12.17 -8.58 -1.23
CA ALA A 198 -13.06 -9.30 -0.31
C ALA A 198 -14.44 -8.65 -0.24
N GLU A 199 -14.51 -7.32 -0.15
CA GLU A 199 -15.78 -6.59 -0.12
C GLU A 199 -16.56 -6.70 -1.45
N ARG A 200 -15.87 -6.73 -2.61
CA ARG A 200 -16.51 -7.01 -3.90
C ARG A 200 -17.09 -8.43 -3.94
N MET A 201 -16.32 -9.41 -3.50
CA MET A 201 -16.76 -10.82 -3.44
C MET A 201 -17.97 -11.01 -2.53
N CYS A 202 -17.99 -10.41 -1.34
CA CYS A 202 -19.16 -10.45 -0.45
C CYS A 202 -20.42 -9.86 -1.09
N ARG A 203 -20.28 -8.71 -1.75
CA ARG A 203 -21.40 -8.05 -2.45
C ARG A 203 -21.91 -8.84 -3.64
N GLU A 204 -21.02 -9.52 -4.36
CA GLU A 204 -21.41 -10.37 -5.50
C GLU A 204 -22.13 -11.63 -5.01
N ALA A 205 -21.57 -12.34 -4.03
CA ALA A 205 -22.19 -13.49 -3.42
C ALA A 205 -23.58 -13.18 -2.86
N ALA A 206 -23.74 -12.04 -2.18
CA ALA A 206 -25.03 -11.61 -1.64
C ALA A 206 -26.06 -11.25 -2.71
N ARG A 207 -25.64 -10.62 -3.81
CA ARG A 207 -26.52 -10.37 -4.96
C ARG A 207 -26.95 -11.66 -5.64
N CYS A 208 -26.04 -12.62 -5.82
CA CYS A 208 -26.38 -13.93 -6.37
C CYS A 208 -27.32 -14.72 -5.45
N LEU A 209 -27.13 -14.61 -4.13
CA LEU A 209 -28.04 -15.20 -3.15
C LEU A 209 -29.45 -14.58 -3.25
N ALA A 210 -29.56 -13.25 -3.31
CA ALA A 210 -30.84 -12.56 -3.47
C ALA A 210 -31.54 -12.94 -4.80
N GLY A 211 -30.79 -13.03 -5.91
CA GLY A 211 -31.32 -13.51 -7.18
C GLY A 211 -31.75 -14.98 -7.16
N ALA A 212 -31.06 -15.83 -6.40
CA ALA A 212 -31.45 -17.22 -6.20
C ALA A 212 -32.73 -17.37 -5.36
N MET A 213 -32.97 -16.50 -4.38
CA MET A 213 -34.19 -16.51 -3.56
C MET A 213 -35.47 -16.35 -4.38
N THR A 214 -35.40 -15.66 -5.51
CA THR A 214 -36.53 -15.42 -6.42
C THR A 214 -36.56 -16.37 -7.62
N SER A 215 -35.70 -17.39 -7.66
CA SER A 215 -35.62 -18.32 -8.80
C SER A 215 -35.75 -19.78 -8.39
N ALA A 216 -35.83 -20.67 -9.39
CA ALA A 216 -35.83 -22.11 -9.18
C ALA A 216 -34.51 -22.64 -8.56
N VAL A 217 -33.44 -21.84 -8.55
CA VAL A 217 -32.13 -22.20 -7.98
C VAL A 217 -32.13 -22.12 -6.44
N TRP A 218 -33.18 -21.55 -5.83
CA TRP A 218 -33.27 -21.33 -4.38
C TRP A 218 -32.89 -22.54 -3.51
N PRO A 219 -33.43 -23.76 -3.74
CA PRO A 219 -33.14 -24.90 -2.85
C PRO A 219 -31.65 -25.22 -2.77
N VAL A 220 -30.94 -25.11 -3.91
CA VAL A 220 -29.49 -25.35 -4.01
C VAL A 220 -28.71 -24.24 -3.30
N ALA A 221 -29.07 -22.98 -3.55
CA ALA A 221 -28.41 -21.84 -2.94
C ALA A 221 -28.53 -21.87 -1.42
N ARG A 222 -29.73 -22.17 -0.90
CA ARG A 222 -30.02 -22.24 0.53
C ARG A 222 -29.13 -23.24 1.26
N VAL A 223 -29.03 -24.47 0.75
CA VAL A 223 -28.23 -25.53 1.38
C VAL A 223 -26.74 -25.16 1.39
N ARG A 224 -26.22 -24.61 0.29
CA ARG A 224 -24.81 -24.23 0.20
C ARG A 224 -24.45 -23.09 1.14
N VAL A 225 -25.28 -22.04 1.23
CA VAL A 225 -25.04 -20.92 2.16
C VAL A 225 -25.22 -21.35 3.63
N ALA A 226 -26.21 -22.20 3.92
CA ALA A 226 -26.40 -22.76 5.25
C ALA A 226 -25.16 -23.53 5.73
N ARG A 227 -24.60 -24.41 4.89
CA ARG A 227 -23.34 -25.12 5.19
C ARG A 227 -22.16 -24.18 5.35
N LEU A 228 -22.02 -23.20 4.45
CA LEU A 228 -20.91 -22.25 4.49
C LEU A 228 -20.90 -21.43 5.80
N LEU A 229 -22.04 -20.91 6.22
CA LEU A 229 -22.15 -20.10 7.44
C LEU A 229 -22.29 -20.95 8.71
N GLY A 230 -22.85 -22.15 8.60
CA GLY A 230 -22.96 -23.12 9.69
C GLY A 230 -21.66 -23.83 10.03
N ARG A 231 -20.68 -23.84 9.10
CA ARG A 231 -19.32 -24.36 9.29
C ARG A 231 -19.28 -25.82 9.74
N GLY A 232 -20.20 -26.65 9.23
CA GLY A 232 -20.31 -28.07 9.56
C GLY A 232 -20.98 -28.37 10.91
N ASP A 233 -21.45 -27.36 11.65
CA ASP A 233 -22.26 -27.55 12.84
C ASP A 233 -23.75 -27.60 12.47
N SER A 234 -24.39 -28.77 12.66
CA SER A 234 -25.78 -29.00 12.26
C SER A 234 -26.77 -28.02 12.91
N GLY A 235 -26.52 -27.58 14.16
CA GLY A 235 -27.36 -26.62 14.86
C GLY A 235 -27.31 -25.23 14.21
N ARG A 236 -26.10 -24.76 13.90
CA ARG A 236 -25.87 -23.49 13.19
C ARG A 236 -26.38 -23.54 11.75
N GLU A 237 -26.17 -24.64 11.03
CA GLU A 237 -26.70 -24.82 9.68
C GLU A 237 -28.22 -24.66 9.65
N ASN A 238 -28.93 -25.29 10.59
CA ASN A 238 -30.38 -25.18 10.71
C ASN A 238 -30.83 -23.76 11.04
N ALA A 239 -30.14 -23.08 11.96
CA ALA A 239 -30.43 -21.69 12.31
C ALA A 239 -30.22 -20.73 11.12
N VAL A 240 -29.14 -20.92 10.35
CA VAL A 240 -28.89 -20.14 9.13
C VAL A 240 -29.95 -20.44 8.07
N ALA A 241 -30.35 -21.70 7.88
CA ALA A 241 -31.38 -22.08 6.94
C ALA A 241 -32.75 -21.45 7.28
N ALA A 242 -33.09 -21.33 8.55
CA ALA A 242 -34.29 -20.63 9.01
C ALA A 242 -34.23 -19.12 8.69
N ARG A 243 -33.09 -18.46 8.97
CA ARG A 243 -32.85 -17.06 8.59
C ARG A 243 -32.93 -16.84 7.08
N LEU A 244 -32.37 -17.74 6.29
CA LEU A 244 -32.42 -17.72 4.83
C LEU A 244 -33.87 -17.78 4.31
N ASN A 245 -34.71 -18.65 4.89
CA ASN A 245 -36.12 -18.74 4.53
C ASN A 245 -36.90 -17.48 4.92
N ALA A 246 -36.66 -16.92 6.11
CA ALA A 246 -37.28 -15.67 6.54
C ALA A 246 -36.88 -14.50 5.62
N SER A 247 -35.58 -14.41 5.26
CA SER A 247 -35.09 -13.40 4.32
C SER A 247 -35.70 -13.54 2.94
N ARG A 248 -35.94 -14.76 2.45
CA ARG A 248 -36.65 -15.00 1.19
C ARG A 248 -38.11 -14.54 1.27
N ALA A 249 -38.82 -14.88 2.34
CA ALA A 249 -40.21 -14.45 2.53
C ALA A 249 -40.33 -12.92 2.53
N ALA A 250 -39.46 -12.25 3.29
CA ALA A 250 -39.39 -10.79 3.31
C ALA A 250 -39.07 -10.19 1.93
N LEU A 251 -38.12 -10.79 1.18
CA LEU A 251 -37.79 -10.33 -0.17
C LEU A 251 -38.97 -10.46 -1.14
N LEU A 252 -39.76 -11.54 -1.07
CA LEU A 252 -40.93 -11.72 -1.93
C LEU A 252 -42.04 -10.71 -1.63
N GLU A 253 -42.12 -10.24 -0.39
CA GLU A 253 -43.06 -9.22 0.06
C GLU A 253 -42.60 -7.80 -0.32
N THR A 254 -41.38 -7.41 0.07
CA THR A 254 -40.85 -6.05 -0.15
C THR A 254 -40.43 -5.80 -1.59
N LYS A 255 -40.07 -6.86 -2.32
CA LYS A 255 -39.47 -6.82 -3.66
C LYS A 255 -38.20 -5.95 -3.72
N ASP A 256 -37.47 -5.85 -2.61
CA ASP A 256 -36.20 -5.13 -2.52
C ASP A 256 -35.00 -6.08 -2.42
N PRO A 257 -34.45 -6.52 -3.58
CA PRO A 257 -33.26 -7.38 -3.61
C PRO A 257 -31.99 -6.62 -3.19
N VAL A 258 -31.97 -5.29 -3.24
CA VAL A 258 -30.79 -4.48 -2.91
C VAL A 258 -30.60 -4.43 -1.40
N ALA A 259 -31.66 -4.14 -0.64
CA ALA A 259 -31.62 -4.18 0.82
C ALA A 259 -31.31 -5.59 1.34
N THR A 260 -31.92 -6.62 0.73
CA THR A 260 -31.65 -8.02 1.06
C THR A 260 -30.17 -8.37 0.83
N ALA A 261 -29.60 -8.00 -0.33
CA ALA A 261 -28.19 -8.22 -0.61
C ALA A 261 -27.27 -7.44 0.34
N ALA A 262 -27.63 -6.23 0.75
CA ALA A 262 -26.84 -5.45 1.71
C ALA A 262 -26.74 -6.15 3.07
N HIS A 263 -27.84 -6.72 3.56
CA HIS A 263 -27.86 -7.50 4.80
C HIS A 263 -26.91 -8.72 4.73
N TRP A 264 -27.05 -9.55 3.69
CA TRP A 264 -26.20 -10.73 3.51
C TRP A 264 -24.74 -10.40 3.20
N THR A 265 -24.46 -9.23 2.61
CA THR A 265 -23.09 -8.73 2.44
C THR A 265 -22.41 -8.57 3.81
N ALA A 266 -23.13 -8.07 4.83
CA ALA A 266 -22.58 -7.92 6.18
C ALA A 266 -22.30 -9.27 6.85
N ASP A 267 -23.15 -10.27 6.63
CA ASP A 267 -22.92 -11.64 7.12
C ASP A 267 -21.70 -12.28 6.46
N PHE A 268 -21.56 -12.18 5.13
CA PHE A 268 -20.38 -12.70 4.44
C PHE A 268 -19.10 -11.96 4.83
N ARG A 269 -19.17 -10.65 5.04
CA ARG A 269 -18.04 -9.89 5.59
C ARG A 269 -17.62 -10.44 6.95
N THR A 270 -18.60 -10.66 7.84
CA THR A 270 -18.35 -11.24 9.17
C THR A 270 -17.75 -12.64 9.08
N LEU A 271 -18.21 -13.46 8.13
CA LEU A 271 -17.62 -14.77 7.84
C LEU A 271 -16.14 -14.64 7.48
N LEU A 272 -15.79 -13.81 6.50
CA LEU A 272 -14.41 -13.65 6.03
C LEU A 272 -13.49 -13.00 7.05
N THR A 273 -14.02 -12.12 7.90
CA THR A 273 -13.26 -11.56 9.03
C THR A 273 -12.89 -12.64 10.05
N ARG A 274 -13.79 -13.59 10.31
CA ARG A 274 -13.55 -14.68 11.27
C ARG A 274 -12.80 -15.88 10.68
N ASP A 275 -12.96 -16.12 9.39
CA ASP A 275 -12.35 -17.22 8.66
C ASP A 275 -12.02 -16.80 7.21
N PRO A 276 -10.80 -16.31 6.95
CA PRO A 276 -10.36 -15.94 5.61
C PRO A 276 -10.32 -17.12 4.63
N THR A 277 -10.21 -18.36 5.10
CA THR A 277 -10.11 -19.55 4.23
C THR A 277 -11.43 -19.84 3.50
N ALA A 278 -12.55 -19.38 4.06
CA ALA A 278 -13.88 -19.47 3.47
C ALA A 278 -14.04 -18.67 2.15
N ALA A 279 -13.09 -17.77 1.81
CA ALA A 279 -13.11 -17.00 0.58
C ALA A 279 -13.21 -17.88 -0.68
N ARG A 280 -12.47 -18.99 -0.73
CA ARG A 280 -12.51 -19.92 -1.87
C ARG A 280 -13.89 -20.56 -2.03
N THR A 281 -14.49 -20.99 -0.93
CA THR A 281 -15.82 -21.60 -0.92
C THR A 281 -16.91 -20.59 -1.29
N LEU A 282 -16.79 -19.34 -0.82
CA LEU A 282 -17.72 -18.26 -1.17
C LEU A 282 -17.64 -17.89 -2.66
N SER A 283 -16.43 -17.83 -3.24
CA SER A 283 -16.24 -17.64 -4.68
C SER A 283 -16.86 -18.78 -5.48
N ALA A 284 -16.55 -20.04 -5.13
CA ALA A 284 -17.10 -21.21 -5.81
C ALA A 284 -18.63 -21.29 -5.74
N PHE A 285 -19.22 -20.87 -4.61
CA PHE A 285 -20.66 -20.69 -4.46
C PHE A 285 -21.19 -19.66 -5.48
N THR A 286 -20.57 -18.48 -5.51
CA THR A 286 -20.99 -17.37 -6.38
C THR A 286 -20.94 -17.77 -7.85
N ASP A 287 -19.86 -18.42 -8.29
CA ASP A 287 -19.70 -18.91 -9.65
C ASP A 287 -20.78 -19.93 -10.02
N THR A 288 -21.03 -20.89 -9.12
CA THR A 288 -22.05 -21.92 -9.35
C THR A 288 -23.45 -21.31 -9.47
N ILE A 289 -23.83 -20.41 -8.57
CA ILE A 289 -25.16 -19.80 -8.59
C ILE A 289 -25.32 -18.90 -9.82
N THR A 290 -24.30 -18.13 -10.17
CA THR A 290 -24.31 -17.28 -11.37
C THR A 290 -24.49 -18.12 -12.63
N TYR A 291 -23.78 -19.24 -12.74
CA TYR A 291 -23.95 -20.20 -13.83
C TYR A 291 -25.39 -20.74 -13.90
N LEU A 292 -25.93 -21.22 -12.78
CA LEU A 292 -27.27 -21.78 -12.72
C LEU A 292 -28.36 -20.75 -13.04
N LEU A 293 -28.22 -19.50 -12.57
CA LEU A 293 -29.15 -18.42 -12.88
C LEU A 293 -29.16 -18.07 -14.38
N ARG A 294 -28.03 -18.21 -15.07
CA ARG A 294 -27.94 -17.98 -16.52
C ARG A 294 -28.43 -19.15 -17.37
N ALA A 295 -28.32 -20.38 -16.84
CA ALA A 295 -28.65 -21.60 -17.57
C ALA A 295 -30.16 -21.89 -17.68
N ILE A 296 -31.01 -21.23 -16.90
CA ILE A 296 -32.47 -21.43 -16.93
C ILE A 296 -33.10 -20.39 -17.89
N PRO A 297 -33.63 -20.78 -19.07
CA PRO A 297 -34.30 -19.86 -19.97
C PRO A 297 -35.62 -19.37 -19.34
N ALA A 298 -36.01 -18.12 -19.62
CA ALA A 298 -37.35 -17.65 -19.29
C ALA A 298 -38.42 -18.56 -19.92
N PRO A 299 -39.55 -18.83 -19.24
CA PRO A 299 -40.59 -19.69 -19.80
C PRO A 299 -41.10 -19.10 -21.12
N ALA A 300 -41.06 -19.91 -22.19
CA ALA A 300 -41.66 -19.56 -23.47
C ALA A 300 -43.15 -19.28 -23.27
N SER A 301 -43.60 -18.07 -23.62
CA SER A 301 -45.01 -17.72 -23.65
C SER A 301 -45.73 -18.68 -24.59
N ARG A 302 -46.57 -19.57 -24.05
CA ARG A 302 -47.50 -20.41 -24.84
C ARG A 302 -48.55 -19.51 -25.48
N THR A 303 -48.26 -18.99 -26.66
CA THR A 303 -49.28 -18.56 -27.62
C THR A 303 -49.30 -19.58 -28.74
N GLY A 304 -50.09 -20.65 -28.57
CA GLY A 304 -50.40 -21.57 -29.66
C GLY A 304 -51.46 -20.94 -30.57
N PRO A 305 -51.35 -21.03 -31.90
CA PRO A 305 -52.47 -20.70 -32.76
C PRO A 305 -53.46 -21.88 -32.77
N LEU A 306 -54.72 -21.59 -32.46
CA LEU A 306 -55.85 -22.46 -32.74
C LEU A 306 -55.90 -22.69 -34.25
N ARG A 307 -55.69 -23.94 -34.68
CA ARG A 307 -55.83 -24.33 -36.08
C ARG A 307 -57.31 -24.55 -36.35
N GLU A 308 -57.96 -23.56 -36.96
CA GLU A 308 -59.30 -23.69 -37.52
C GLU A 308 -59.32 -24.79 -38.59
N GLU A 309 -60.06 -25.86 -38.31
CA GLU A 309 -60.51 -26.84 -39.29
C GLU A 309 -61.55 -26.16 -40.19
N ARG A 310 -61.14 -25.75 -41.41
CA ARG A 310 -62.09 -25.43 -42.48
C ARG A 310 -62.39 -26.67 -43.29
N THR A 311 -63.61 -27.14 -43.11
CA THR A 311 -64.36 -28.01 -44.01
C THR A 311 -64.55 -27.32 -45.35
N HIS A 312 -64.18 -27.98 -46.46
CA HIS A 312 -64.74 -27.69 -47.77
C HIS A 312 -65.06 -28.99 -48.50
N GLY A 313 -66.35 -29.22 -48.67
CA GLY A 313 -66.91 -30.22 -49.57
C GLY A 313 -67.20 -29.63 -50.95
N HIS A 314 -67.12 -30.53 -51.92
CA HIS A 314 -67.82 -30.62 -53.21
C HIS A 314 -67.92 -29.41 -54.16
N GLY A 315 -67.40 -29.66 -55.38
CA GLY A 315 -67.67 -28.99 -56.64
C GLY A 315 -66.90 -29.70 -57.73
#